data_AF-A0A0Q4L9G9-F1
#
_entry.id   AF-A0A0Q4L9G9-F1
#
_cell.length_a   1.000
_cell.length_b   1.000
_cell.length_c   1.000
_cell.angle_alpha   90.00
_cell.angle_beta   90.00
_cell.angle_gamma   90.00
#
_symmetry.space_group_name_H-M   'P 1'
#
loop_
_entity.id
_entity.type
_entity.pdbx_description
1 polymer ?
#
loop_
_entity_poly.entity_id
_entity_poly.type
_entity_poly.pdbx_seq_one_letter_code
_entity_poly.pdbx_strand_id
1 'polypeptide(L)'
;MSAKLCLVLSPADPRQALRLAVNQRGESLAALSRLIDRSPGYLARFIDDGRPIALSERDHGMLGAYLGAGPLGLGIRDLWARP
;
A
#
# COMPACT_ATOMS: atom_id res chain seq x y z
N MET A 1 4.03 -9.53 19.85
CA MET A 1 2.58 -9.58 19.57
C MET A 1 2.30 -8.85 18.25
N SER A 2 2.41 -9.52 17.09
CA SER A 2 2.26 -8.88 15.76
C SER A 2 1.10 -9.44 14.92
N ALA A 3 0.15 -10.14 15.55
CA ALA A 3 -0.95 -10.79 14.87
C ALA A 3 -2.26 -10.01 15.05
N LYS A 4 -2.47 -8.92 14.30
CA LYS A 4 -3.83 -8.36 14.12
C LYS A 4 -4.03 -7.33 12.98
N LEU A 5 -3.13 -7.24 12.00
CA LEU A 5 -3.38 -6.40 10.81
C LEU A 5 -4.14 -7.16 9.70
N CYS A 6 -4.30 -8.48 9.83
CA CYS A 6 -4.76 -9.36 8.73
C CYS A 6 -6.27 -9.32 8.40
N LEU A 7 -7.13 -8.51 9.04
CA LEU A 7 -8.59 -8.69 8.85
C LEU A 7 -9.47 -7.44 8.80
N VAL A 8 -8.92 -6.22 8.95
CA VAL A 8 -9.77 -5.01 9.07
C VAL A 8 -9.69 -4.06 7.86
N LEU A 9 -8.85 -4.36 6.87
CA LEU A 9 -8.78 -3.55 5.65
C LEU A 9 -9.62 -4.22 4.56
N SER A 10 -10.93 -4.04 4.64
CA SER A 10 -11.82 -4.21 3.49
C SER A 10 -12.45 -2.88 3.03
N PRO A 11 -11.66 -1.82 2.75
CA PRO A 11 -12.13 -0.81 1.82
C PRO A 11 -12.04 -1.41 0.40
N ALA A 12 -13.06 -1.17 -0.42
CA ALA A 12 -13.04 -1.52 -1.84
C ALA A 12 -11.87 -0.82 -2.58
N ASP A 13 -11.33 0.26 -2.00
CA ASP A 13 -10.28 1.10 -2.57
C ASP A 13 -8.88 0.84 -1.96
N PRO A 14 -7.85 0.55 -2.80
CA PRO A 14 -6.46 0.39 -2.38
C PRO A 14 -5.85 1.57 -1.70
N ARG A 15 -6.20 2.75 -2.19
CA ARG A 15 -5.66 4.01 -1.70
C ARG A 15 -6.05 4.19 -0.24
N GLN A 16 -7.29 3.87 0.08
CA GLN A 16 -7.81 3.93 1.42
C GLN A 16 -7.22 2.81 2.30
N ALA A 17 -7.06 1.59 1.76
CA ALA A 17 -6.38 0.51 2.48
C ALA A 17 -4.94 0.90 2.88
N LEU A 18 -4.18 1.44 1.93
CA LEU A 18 -2.81 1.89 2.16
C LEU A 18 -2.76 3.04 3.18
N ARG A 19 -3.64 4.04 3.04
CA ARG A 19 -3.71 5.17 3.98
C ARG A 19 -4.01 4.72 5.40
N LEU A 20 -4.94 3.79 5.57
CA LEU A 20 -5.28 3.22 6.87
C LEU A 20 -4.13 2.37 7.43
N ALA A 21 -3.48 1.54 6.62
CA ALA A 21 -2.33 0.73 7.05
C ALA A 21 -1.16 1.60 7.54
N VAL A 22 -0.89 2.69 6.83
CA VAL A 22 0.13 3.70 7.17
C VAL A 22 -0.22 4.39 8.48
N ASN A 23 -1.45 4.91 8.60
CA ASN A 23 -1.91 5.59 9.80
C ASN A 23 -1.90 4.68 11.04
N GLN A 24 -2.31 3.41 10.90
CA GLN A 24 -2.33 2.46 12.02
C GLN A 24 -0.92 2.09 12.50
N ARG A 25 0.07 2.13 11.62
CA ARG A 25 1.48 1.90 11.99
C ARG A 25 2.19 3.17 12.47
N GLY A 26 1.60 4.35 12.28
CA GLY A 26 2.28 5.64 12.51
C GLY A 26 3.40 5.92 11.51
N GLU A 27 3.37 5.26 10.36
CA GLU A 27 4.37 5.42 9.30
C GLU A 27 4.00 6.60 8.39
N SER A 28 4.96 7.05 7.58
CA SER A 28 4.73 8.11 6.59
C SER A 28 4.72 7.54 5.17
N LEU A 29 3.81 8.03 4.32
CA LEU A 29 3.78 7.69 2.88
C LEU A 29 5.12 7.97 2.18
N ALA A 30 5.83 9.01 2.61
CA ALA A 30 7.17 9.33 2.11
C ALA A 30 8.22 8.28 2.50
N ALA A 31 8.14 7.73 3.73
CA ALA A 31 9.04 6.68 4.17
C ALA A 31 8.78 5.38 3.40
N LEU A 32 7.52 5.02 3.21
CA LEU A 32 7.14 3.88 2.37
C LEU A 32 7.53 4.06 0.91
N SER A 33 7.43 5.28 0.36
CA SER A 33 7.87 5.55 -1.01
C SER A 33 9.38 5.35 -1.16
N ARG A 34 10.17 5.77 -0.15
CA ARG A 34 11.63 5.52 -0.14
C ARG A 34 11.97 4.04 -0.01
N LEU A 35 11.19 3.27 0.75
CA LEU A 35 11.38 1.83 0.88
C LEU A 35 11.30 1.10 -0.47
N ILE A 36 10.43 1.56 -1.37
CA ILE A 36 10.29 1.01 -2.73
C ILE A 36 11.16 1.75 -3.76
N ASP A 37 12.16 2.50 -3.31
CA ASP A 37 13.08 3.26 -4.16
C ASP A 37 12.36 4.27 -5.08
N ARG A 38 11.27 4.87 -4.58
CA ARG A 38 10.48 5.89 -5.29
C ARG A 38 10.60 7.25 -4.62
N SER A 39 10.23 8.28 -5.37
CA SER A 39 10.16 9.65 -4.86
C SER A 39 9.21 9.73 -3.65
N PRO A 40 9.51 10.53 -2.62
CA PRO A 40 8.71 10.59 -1.37
C PRO A 40 7.24 10.99 -1.58
N GLY A 41 6.91 11.65 -2.68
CA GLY A 41 5.53 11.97 -3.05
C GLY A 41 4.79 10.90 -3.84
N TYR A 42 5.43 9.76 -4.17
CA TYR A 42 4.86 8.77 -5.08
C TYR A 42 3.58 8.12 -4.52
N LEU A 43 3.60 7.64 -3.28
CA LEU A 43 2.41 7.06 -2.65
C LEU A 43 1.37 8.11 -2.26
N ALA A 44 1.81 9.33 -1.92
CA ALA A 44 0.89 10.45 -1.68
C ALA A 44 0.11 10.77 -2.95
N ARG A 45 0.78 10.91 -4.10
CA ARG A 45 0.16 11.11 -5.41
C ARG A 45 -0.74 9.95 -5.82
N PHE A 46 -0.36 8.71 -5.51
CA PHE A 46 -1.21 7.54 -5.75
C PHE A 46 -2.56 7.65 -5.02
N ILE A 47 -2.56 8.21 -3.81
CA ILE A 47 -3.74 8.37 -2.97
C ILE A 47 -4.53 9.64 -3.34
N ASP A 48 -3.87 10.78 -3.44
CA ASP A 48 -4.48 12.10 -3.67
C ASP A 48 -4.86 12.32 -5.14
N ASP A 49 -3.93 12.13 -6.08
CA ASP A 49 -4.18 12.30 -7.52
C ASP A 49 -4.78 11.04 -8.17
N GLY A 50 -4.79 9.92 -7.46
CA GLY A 50 -5.19 8.62 -8.01
C GLY A 50 -4.23 8.09 -9.09
N ARG A 51 -3.03 8.66 -9.19
CA ARG A 51 -2.05 8.36 -10.24
C ARG A 51 -0.71 7.90 -9.65
N PRO A 52 -0.10 6.82 -10.17
CA PRO A 52 -0.57 5.96 -11.26
C PRO A 52 -1.87 5.20 -10.90
N ILE A 53 -2.59 4.67 -11.91
CA ILE A 53 -3.84 3.91 -11.66
C ILE A 53 -3.55 2.65 -10.85
N ALA A 54 -2.37 2.05 -11.09
CA ALA A 54 -1.87 0.85 -10.45
C ALA A 54 -0.39 1.01 -10.07
N LEU A 55 0.02 0.36 -8.99
CA LEU A 55 1.43 0.22 -8.61
C LEU A 55 2.06 -0.97 -9.35
N SER A 56 3.38 -0.95 -9.54
CA SER A 56 4.06 -2.08 -10.18
C SER A 56 4.07 -3.32 -9.26
N GLU A 57 4.09 -4.52 -9.83
CA GLU A 57 4.12 -5.78 -9.07
C GLU A 57 5.31 -5.85 -8.11
N ARG A 58 6.45 -5.26 -8.48
CA ARG A 58 7.64 -5.19 -7.62
C ARG A 58 7.39 -4.31 -6.40
N ASP A 59 6.89 -3.09 -6.62
CA ASP A 59 6.61 -2.13 -5.54
C ASP A 59 5.54 -2.71 -4.60
N HIS A 60 4.59 -3.46 -5.16
CA HIS A 60 3.59 -4.20 -4.41
C HIS A 60 4.17 -5.27 -3.49
N GLY A 61 5.00 -6.17 -4.04
CA GLY A 61 5.61 -7.25 -3.27
C GLY A 61 6.41 -6.72 -2.08
N MET A 62 7.14 -5.61 -2.29
CA MET A 62 7.88 -4.93 -1.24
C MET A 62 6.96 -4.33 -0.17
N LEU A 63 5.89 -3.62 -0.56
CA LEU A 63 4.93 -3.04 0.38
C LEU A 63 4.16 -4.12 1.15
N GLY A 64 3.69 -5.18 0.50
CA GLY A 64 2.96 -6.28 1.13
C GLY A 64 3.83 -7.05 2.13
N ALA A 65 5.10 -7.30 1.80
CA ALA A 65 6.06 -7.92 2.71
C ALA A 65 6.36 -7.01 3.91
N TYR A 66 6.60 -5.72 3.67
CA TYR A 66 6.93 -4.76 4.73
C TYR A 66 5.78 -4.51 5.70
N LEU A 67 4.56 -4.35 5.16
CA LEU A 67 3.37 -4.10 5.97
C LEU A 67 2.91 -5.36 6.74
N GLY A 68 3.45 -6.55 6.41
CA GLY A 68 3.06 -7.82 7.02
C GLY A 68 1.66 -8.29 6.59
N ALA A 69 1.13 -7.71 5.52
CA ALA A 69 -0.16 -8.06 4.94
C ALA A 69 -0.05 -9.24 3.94
N GLY A 70 1.18 -9.61 3.55
CA GLY A 70 1.41 -10.54 2.44
C GLY A 70 0.98 -9.92 1.10
N PRO A 71 1.20 -10.61 -0.03
CA PRO A 71 0.82 -10.11 -1.36
C PRO A 71 -0.69 -9.95 -1.57
N LEU A 72 -1.52 -10.29 -0.58
CA LEU A 72 -2.99 -10.31 -0.70
C LEU A 72 -3.71 -9.45 0.37
N GLY A 73 -3.02 -9.03 1.44
CA GLY A 73 -3.69 -8.48 2.63
C GLY A 73 -3.94 -6.97 2.63
N LEU A 74 -3.51 -6.23 1.60
CA LEU A 74 -3.98 -4.85 1.43
C LEU A 74 -5.42 -4.78 0.88
N GLY A 75 -6.05 -5.92 0.59
CA GLY A 75 -7.46 -5.98 0.15
C GLY A 75 -7.66 -5.70 -1.34
N ILE A 76 -6.57 -5.68 -2.12
CA ILE A 76 -6.64 -5.14 -3.46
C ILE A 76 -6.22 -6.18 -4.47
N ARG A 77 -7.24 -6.85 -5.00
CA ARG A 77 -7.08 -7.85 -6.05
C ARG A 77 -6.97 -7.24 -7.44
N ASP A 78 -7.48 -6.02 -7.63
CA ASP A 78 -7.83 -5.51 -8.96
C ASP A 78 -6.92 -4.36 -9.47
N LEU A 79 -6.36 -3.54 -8.57
CA LEU A 79 -5.61 -2.34 -8.97
C LEU A 79 -4.08 -2.52 -8.98
N TRP A 80 -3.54 -3.74 -8.93
CA TRP A 80 -2.09 -3.98 -8.78
C TRP A 80 -1.42 -4.72 -9.95
N ALA A 81 -2.18 -5.09 -10.97
CA ALA A 81 -1.71 -5.35 -12.34
C ALA A 81 -2.81 -6.09 -13.10
N ARG A 82 -3.21 -5.55 -14.24
CA ARG A 82 -3.25 -6.25 -15.54
C ARG A 82 -2.92 -5.23 -16.64
N PRO A 83 -2.22 -5.66 -17.72
CA PRO A 83 -1.23 -4.88 -18.48
C PRO A 83 -1.75 -3.60 -19.14
#